data_AF-A0A068VQH4-F1
#
_entry.id   AF-A0A068VQH4-F1
#
_cell.length_a   1.000
_cell.length_b   1.000
_cell.length_c   1.000
_cell.angle_alpha   90.00
_cell.angle_beta   90.00
_cell.angle_gamma   90.00
#
_symmetry.space_group_name_H-M   'P 1'
#
loop_
_entity.id
_entity.type
_entity.pdbx_description
1 polymer ?
#
loop_
_entity_poly.entity_id
_entity_poly.type
_entity_poly.pdbx_seq_one_letter_code
_entity_poly.pdbx_strand_id
1 'polypeptide(L)'
;MALNKAILFSTLLFIPLVLSDDTVPAPADKAQLNSWFEQNVQPLASRKDTLDPALVAAEANPRIIKLKSDGSGEFKTIADAINSIPNDNTNRVIISLGPGNYTEKIKIERNKPFITIIGDPNNMPTLVFDGNAAKYGTVESATLIVESDYFNAANLILANSAPRPNGDVKGAQALAVRIGGDKASFYNCKFLGFQDTLCDDKGKHLFKDCYIEGTVDFIFGNGKSIYLNVELHVIPGDQQAWITAQARHTDAEDTGYSFVHCK
;
A
#
# COMPACT_ATOMS: atom_id res chain seq x y z
N MET A 1 33.99 47.59 11.61
CA MET A 1 33.63 46.70 10.50
C MET A 1 33.61 45.28 11.05
N ALA A 2 32.43 44.77 11.43
CA ALA A 2 32.30 43.45 12.06
C ALA A 2 32.04 42.41 10.97
N LEU A 3 32.93 41.41 10.87
CA LEU A 3 32.86 40.34 9.88
C LEU A 3 31.92 39.25 10.40
N ASN A 4 30.69 39.20 9.88
CA ASN A 4 29.73 38.13 10.16
C ASN A 4 30.22 36.84 9.49
N LYS A 5 30.67 35.86 10.28
CA LYS A 5 30.98 34.51 9.78
C LYS A 5 29.67 33.72 9.68
N ALA A 6 29.14 33.58 8.48
CA ALA A 6 28.07 32.63 8.19
C ALA A 6 28.64 31.20 8.23
N ILE A 7 28.13 30.36 9.13
CA ILE A 7 28.45 28.93 9.19
C ILE A 7 27.49 28.23 8.24
N LEU A 8 28.02 27.75 7.11
CA LEU A 8 27.28 26.91 6.16
C LEU A 8 27.22 25.48 6.70
N PHE A 9 26.05 25.01 7.11
CA PHE A 9 25.81 23.58 7.37
C PHE A 9 25.54 22.90 6.02
N SER A 10 26.51 22.17 5.49
CA SER A 10 26.25 21.27 4.35
C SER A 10 25.72 19.95 4.89
N THR A 11 24.44 19.69 4.72
CA THR A 11 23.85 18.36 4.93
C THR A 11 24.24 17.46 3.75
N LEU A 12 25.17 16.54 3.98
CA LEU A 12 25.47 15.45 3.05
C LEU A 12 24.33 14.42 3.13
N LEU A 13 23.43 14.46 2.13
CA LEU A 13 22.45 13.40 1.89
C LEU A 13 23.17 12.21 1.25
N PHE A 14 23.45 11.18 2.04
CA PHE A 14 23.75 9.86 1.49
C PHE A 14 22.42 9.22 1.07
N ILE A 15 22.16 9.18 -0.24
CA ILE A 15 21.05 8.39 -0.77
C ILE A 15 21.60 6.97 -0.98
N PRO A 16 21.16 5.95 -0.23
CA PRO A 16 21.52 4.58 -0.55
C PRO A 16 20.99 4.24 -1.95
N LEU A 17 21.91 4.03 -2.89
CA LEU A 17 21.58 3.61 -4.25
C LEU A 17 21.29 2.11 -4.23
N VAL A 18 20.01 1.75 -4.31
CA VAL A 18 19.59 0.36 -4.54
C VAL A 18 19.60 0.14 -6.04
N LEU A 19 20.62 -0.57 -6.52
CA LEU A 19 20.67 -1.02 -7.91
C LEU A 19 19.94 -2.36 -8.02
N SER A 20 19.05 -2.46 -9.00
CA SER A 20 18.59 -3.78 -9.46
C SER A 20 19.76 -4.39 -10.22
N ASP A 21 20.33 -5.46 -9.68
CA ASP A 21 21.19 -6.34 -10.46
C ASP A 21 20.36 -7.59 -10.80
N ASP A 22 20.47 -8.09 -12.04
CA ASP A 22 19.73 -9.29 -12.46
C ASP A 22 20.43 -10.58 -11.97
N THR A 23 21.12 -10.51 -10.83
CA THR A 23 21.92 -11.62 -10.32
C THR A 23 21.07 -12.69 -9.65
N VAL A 24 19.90 -12.32 -9.11
CA VAL A 24 18.96 -13.24 -8.45
C VAL A 24 17.52 -13.00 -8.94
N PRO A 25 17.21 -13.26 -10.23
CA PRO A 25 15.88 -13.02 -10.78
C PRO A 25 14.83 -13.91 -10.13
N ALA A 26 13.56 -13.47 -10.15
CA ALA A 26 12.44 -14.31 -9.73
C ALA A 26 12.44 -15.63 -10.54
N PRO A 27 12.22 -16.79 -9.90
CA PRO A 27 12.37 -18.07 -10.55
C PRO A 27 11.28 -18.28 -11.62
N ALA A 28 11.60 -18.99 -12.70
CA ALA A 28 10.61 -19.36 -13.72
C ALA A 28 9.58 -20.38 -13.20
N ASP A 29 9.99 -21.25 -12.27
CA ASP A 29 9.10 -22.22 -11.62
C ASP A 29 8.40 -21.56 -10.42
N LYS A 30 7.06 -21.48 -10.49
CA LYS A 30 6.22 -20.92 -9.42
C LYS A 30 6.40 -21.64 -8.08
N ALA A 31 6.69 -22.94 -8.08
CA ALA A 31 6.89 -23.70 -6.85
C ALA A 31 8.10 -23.21 -6.03
N GLN A 32 9.09 -22.61 -6.70
CA GLN A 32 10.30 -22.08 -6.07
C GLN A 32 10.12 -20.65 -5.55
N LEU A 33 9.01 -20.00 -5.87
CA LEU A 33 8.82 -18.57 -5.61
C LEU A 33 8.89 -18.22 -4.12
N ASN A 34 8.28 -19.02 -3.25
CA ASN A 34 8.29 -18.74 -1.81
C ASN A 34 9.69 -18.90 -1.22
N SER A 35 10.41 -19.97 -1.59
CA SER A 35 11.79 -20.16 -1.15
C SER A 35 12.71 -19.05 -1.66
N TRP A 36 12.55 -18.62 -2.92
CA TRP A 36 13.27 -17.47 -3.46
C TRP A 36 12.94 -16.18 -2.69
N PHE A 37 11.66 -15.93 -2.39
CA PHE A 37 11.25 -14.74 -1.66
C PHE A 37 11.84 -14.70 -0.24
N GLU A 38 11.76 -15.81 0.49
CA GLU A 38 12.34 -15.95 1.83
C GLU A 38 13.86 -15.74 1.82
N GLN A 39 14.54 -16.25 0.79
CA GLN A 39 15.98 -16.11 0.62
C GLN A 39 16.42 -14.67 0.34
N ASN A 40 15.62 -13.89 -0.40
CA ASN A 40 15.95 -12.51 -0.78
C ASN A 40 15.46 -11.47 0.22
N VAL A 41 14.30 -11.70 0.84
CA VAL A 41 13.76 -10.75 1.81
C VAL A 41 14.44 -10.90 3.15
N GLN A 42 14.65 -12.12 3.66
CA GLN A 42 15.33 -12.39 4.94
C GLN A 42 14.74 -11.65 6.17
N PRO A 43 14.98 -12.15 7.39
CA PRO A 43 14.70 -11.37 8.60
C PRO A 43 15.56 -10.11 8.67
N LEU A 44 15.04 -9.05 9.29
CA LEU A 44 15.76 -7.78 9.51
C LEU A 44 17.17 -7.99 10.07
N ALA A 45 17.32 -8.90 11.04
CA ALA A 45 18.60 -9.19 11.68
C ALA A 45 19.70 -9.60 10.69
N SER A 46 19.34 -10.23 9.57
CA SER A 46 20.28 -10.73 8.55
C SER A 46 20.66 -9.67 7.51
N ARG A 47 19.91 -8.57 7.40
CA ARG A 47 20.05 -7.58 6.30
C ARG A 47 20.08 -6.12 6.76
N LYS A 48 20.04 -5.85 8.06
CA LYS A 48 19.96 -4.48 8.61
C LYS A 48 21.08 -3.55 8.12
N ASP A 49 22.26 -4.08 7.84
CA ASP A 49 23.44 -3.26 7.47
C ASP A 49 23.34 -2.67 6.05
N THR A 50 22.44 -3.19 5.22
CA THR A 50 22.21 -2.72 3.84
C THR A 50 20.86 -2.02 3.67
N LEU A 51 20.07 -1.91 4.75
CA LEU A 51 18.76 -1.28 4.74
C LEU A 51 18.83 0.22 5.03
N ASP A 52 17.74 0.92 4.73
CA ASP A 52 17.56 2.30 5.17
C ASP A 52 17.71 2.38 6.70
N PRO A 53 18.65 3.16 7.24
CA PRO A 53 18.84 3.33 8.67
C PRO A 53 17.57 3.78 9.42
N ALA A 54 16.71 4.57 8.79
CA ALA A 54 15.45 5.01 9.39
C ALA A 54 14.46 3.85 9.55
N LEU A 55 14.41 2.93 8.58
CA LEU A 55 13.64 1.69 8.70
C LEU A 55 14.22 0.82 9.83
N VAL A 56 15.54 0.64 9.88
CA VAL A 56 16.20 -0.16 10.94
C VAL A 56 15.90 0.41 12.32
N ALA A 57 15.95 1.73 12.48
CA ALA A 57 15.60 2.41 13.72
C ALA A 57 14.13 2.21 14.08
N ALA A 58 13.22 2.32 13.10
CA ALA A 58 11.79 2.16 13.33
C ALA A 58 11.41 0.76 13.79
N GLU A 59 12.08 -0.27 13.26
CA GLU A 59 11.83 -1.67 13.63
C GLU A 59 12.46 -2.09 14.97
N ALA A 60 13.27 -1.24 15.60
CA ALA A 60 13.97 -1.58 16.83
C ALA A 60 13.02 -1.77 18.03
N ASN A 61 11.95 -0.97 18.09
CA ASN A 61 10.99 -0.97 19.20
C ASN A 61 9.54 -0.80 18.68
N PRO A 62 8.96 -1.83 18.05
CA PRO A 62 7.62 -1.75 17.50
C PRO A 62 6.57 -1.59 18.62
N ARG A 63 5.60 -0.70 18.42
CA ARG A 63 4.42 -0.54 19.28
C ARG A 63 3.24 -1.26 18.64
N ILE A 64 2.54 -2.09 19.41
CA ILE A 64 1.29 -2.73 18.96
C ILE A 64 0.10 -1.99 19.56
N ILE A 65 -0.87 -1.65 18.72
CA ILE A 65 -2.18 -1.11 19.10
C ILE A 65 -3.22 -2.16 18.76
N LYS A 66 -3.94 -2.66 19.78
CA LYS A 66 -5.06 -3.60 19.56
C LYS A 66 -6.34 -2.83 19.29
N LEU A 67 -7.02 -3.13 18.20
CA LEU A 67 -8.25 -2.44 17.81
C LEU A 67 -9.36 -3.46 17.59
N LYS A 68 -10.49 -3.28 18.28
CA LYS A 68 -11.66 -4.15 18.14
C LYS A 68 -12.94 -3.33 18.20
N SER A 69 -13.83 -3.56 17.24
CA SER A 69 -15.11 -2.85 17.13
C SER A 69 -16.03 -3.09 18.34
N ASP A 70 -15.89 -4.22 19.03
CA ASP A 70 -16.62 -4.56 20.26
C ASP A 70 -16.16 -3.77 21.51
N GLY A 71 -15.06 -3.00 21.41
CA GLY A 71 -14.50 -2.22 22.51
C GLY A 71 -13.59 -2.98 23.46
N SER A 72 -13.25 -4.24 23.18
CA SER A 72 -12.27 -5.01 23.97
C SER A 72 -10.81 -4.76 23.56
N GLY A 73 -10.58 -3.85 22.59
CA GLY A 73 -9.28 -3.30 22.21
C GLY A 73 -9.02 -1.92 22.82
N GLU A 74 -7.86 -1.35 22.53
CA GLU A 74 -7.49 0.04 22.90
C GLU A 74 -8.33 1.06 22.14
N PHE A 75 -8.67 0.77 20.89
CA PHE A 75 -9.53 1.60 20.04
C PHE A 75 -10.65 0.79 19.40
N LYS A 76 -11.72 1.48 19.01
CA LYS A 76 -12.85 0.93 18.25
C LYS A 76 -12.76 1.22 16.75
N THR A 77 -12.13 2.33 16.38
CA THR A 77 -12.06 2.85 15.02
C THR A 77 -10.61 2.92 14.54
N ILE A 78 -10.41 2.77 13.24
CA ILE A 78 -9.08 2.86 12.61
C ILE A 78 -8.61 4.31 12.66
N ALA A 79 -9.51 5.28 12.46
CA ALA A 79 -9.20 6.70 12.55
C ALA A 79 -8.62 7.09 13.92
N ASP A 80 -9.22 6.65 15.03
CA ASP A 80 -8.73 6.98 16.38
C ASP A 80 -7.34 6.37 16.65
N ALA A 81 -7.12 5.13 16.19
CA ALA A 81 -5.81 4.49 16.31
C ALA A 81 -4.73 5.26 15.55
N ILE A 82 -5.01 5.69 14.31
CA ILE A 82 -4.07 6.51 13.50
C ILE A 82 -3.84 7.88 14.16
N ASN A 83 -4.89 8.52 14.68
CA ASN A 83 -4.79 9.82 15.36
C ASN A 83 -3.96 9.74 16.64
N SER A 84 -3.89 8.58 17.29
CA SER A 84 -3.05 8.36 18.48
C SER A 84 -1.54 8.28 18.19
N ILE A 85 -1.17 8.13 16.91
CA ILE A 85 0.23 8.06 16.46
C ILE A 85 0.73 9.50 16.31
N PRO A 86 1.89 9.89 16.88
CA PRO A 86 2.41 11.23 16.72
C PRO A 86 2.76 11.53 15.26
N ASN A 87 2.79 12.81 14.90
CA ASN A 87 3.43 13.23 13.65
C ASN A 87 4.94 12.96 13.74
N ASP A 88 5.57 12.79 12.58
CA ASP A 88 7.00 12.46 12.43
C ASP A 88 7.37 11.18 13.19
N ASN A 89 6.46 10.20 13.19
CA ASN A 89 6.62 8.92 13.86
C ASN A 89 7.91 8.22 13.42
N THR A 90 8.74 7.82 14.38
CA THR A 90 10.03 7.17 14.12
C THR A 90 10.05 5.69 14.49
N ASN A 91 8.96 5.12 15.01
CA ASN A 91 8.87 3.73 15.42
C ASN A 91 7.80 2.99 14.62
N ARG A 92 8.01 1.70 14.31
CA ARG A 92 6.98 0.86 13.71
C ARG A 92 5.75 0.82 14.62
N VAL A 93 4.58 1.25 14.14
CA VAL A 93 3.32 1.11 14.85
C VAL A 93 2.44 0.09 14.13
N ILE A 94 2.12 -1.00 14.82
CA ILE A 94 1.31 -2.11 14.32
C ILE A 94 -0.10 -1.99 14.88
N ILE A 95 -1.04 -1.59 14.04
CA ILE A 95 -2.47 -1.59 14.33
C ILE A 95 -3.00 -3.00 14.03
N SER A 96 -3.22 -3.79 15.08
CA SER A 96 -3.77 -5.14 14.99
C SER A 96 -5.29 -5.07 15.09
N LEU A 97 -5.95 -5.31 13.96
CA LEU A 97 -7.41 -5.30 13.84
C LEU A 97 -7.99 -6.66 14.24
N GLY A 98 -8.97 -6.64 15.14
CA GLY A 98 -9.88 -7.76 15.32
C GLY A 98 -10.80 -7.93 14.11
N PRO A 99 -11.47 -9.08 13.98
CA PRO A 99 -12.39 -9.33 12.88
C PRO A 99 -13.59 -8.37 12.94
N GLY A 100 -14.13 -8.03 11.77
CA GLY A 100 -15.31 -7.18 11.66
C GLY A 100 -15.30 -6.30 10.41
N ASN A 101 -16.39 -5.56 10.24
CA ASN A 101 -16.52 -4.53 9.22
C ASN A 101 -16.26 -3.15 9.84
N TYR A 102 -15.32 -2.43 9.26
CA TYR A 102 -14.93 -1.07 9.62
C TYR A 102 -15.37 -0.14 8.49
N THR A 103 -16.54 0.49 8.67
CA THR A 103 -17.08 1.43 7.68
C THR A 103 -16.50 2.83 7.91
N GLU A 104 -15.29 3.05 7.39
CA GLU A 104 -14.52 4.27 7.61
C GLU A 104 -13.81 4.68 6.31
N LYS A 105 -13.73 5.99 6.06
CA LYS A 105 -12.82 6.55 5.05
C LYS A 105 -11.55 6.98 5.75
N ILE A 106 -10.42 6.34 5.42
CA ILE A 106 -9.15 6.52 6.12
C ILE A 106 -8.13 7.20 5.21
N LYS A 107 -7.42 8.19 5.76
CA LYS A 107 -6.22 8.76 5.16
C LYS A 107 -5.07 8.67 6.15
N ILE A 108 -3.97 8.05 5.74
CA ILE A 108 -2.72 8.01 6.49
C ILE A 108 -1.79 9.06 5.89
N GLU A 109 -1.66 10.17 6.60
CA GLU A 109 -0.88 11.34 6.17
C GLU A 109 0.62 11.03 6.04
N ARG A 110 1.29 11.75 5.13
CA ARG A 110 2.72 11.56 4.82
C ARG A 110 3.63 11.68 6.05
N ASN A 111 3.25 12.49 7.03
CA ASN A 111 4.01 12.69 8.26
C ASN A 111 3.79 11.58 9.32
N LYS A 112 3.20 10.44 8.96
CA LYS A 112 3.06 9.28 9.85
C LYS A 112 3.66 8.01 9.24
N PRO A 113 4.99 7.96 8.95
CA PRO A 113 5.62 6.80 8.36
C PRO A 113 5.62 5.59 9.30
N PHE A 114 5.99 4.42 8.77
CA PHE A 114 6.18 3.16 9.52
C PHE A 114 4.90 2.63 10.21
N ILE A 115 3.75 2.79 9.57
CA ILE A 115 2.49 2.21 10.06
C ILE A 115 2.29 0.81 9.44
N THR A 116 1.82 -0.14 10.24
CA THR A 116 1.35 -1.44 9.79
C THR A 116 -0.08 -1.64 10.22
N ILE A 117 -0.95 -2.11 9.33
CA ILE A 117 -2.30 -2.58 9.67
C ILE A 117 -2.37 -4.07 9.38
N ILE A 118 -2.75 -4.88 10.37
CA ILE A 118 -2.75 -6.34 10.24
C ILE A 118 -4.01 -6.97 10.85
N GLY A 119 -4.59 -7.93 10.14
CA GLY A 119 -5.67 -8.79 10.60
C GLY A 119 -5.27 -10.26 10.80
N ASP A 120 -6.23 -11.07 11.24
CA ASP A 120 -6.10 -12.54 11.27
C ASP A 120 -6.33 -13.09 9.85
N PRO A 121 -5.40 -13.87 9.26
CA PRO A 121 -5.58 -14.46 7.93
C PRO A 121 -6.81 -15.38 7.82
N ASN A 122 -7.24 -15.99 8.93
CA ASN A 122 -8.40 -16.88 8.97
C ASN A 122 -9.71 -16.13 9.22
N ASN A 123 -9.64 -14.85 9.59
CA ASN A 123 -10.80 -14.01 9.88
C ASN A 123 -10.48 -12.55 9.58
N MET A 124 -10.20 -12.28 8.30
CA MET A 124 -9.72 -10.96 7.86
C MET A 124 -10.78 -9.88 8.13
N PRO A 125 -10.40 -8.76 8.75
CA PRO A 125 -11.27 -7.61 8.86
C PRO A 125 -11.42 -6.88 7.52
N THR A 126 -12.57 -6.26 7.35
CA THR A 126 -12.92 -5.48 6.16
C THR A 126 -12.91 -4.00 6.50
N LEU A 127 -12.10 -3.21 5.79
CA LEU A 127 -12.21 -1.76 5.75
C LEU A 127 -12.98 -1.37 4.47
N VAL A 128 -14.09 -0.65 4.63
CA VAL A 128 -15.03 -0.35 3.54
C VAL A 128 -15.59 1.07 3.63
N PHE A 129 -15.84 1.70 2.48
CA PHE A 129 -16.52 2.98 2.37
C PHE A 129 -17.21 3.12 1.01
N ASP A 130 -18.21 4.00 0.88
CA ASP A 130 -19.01 4.21 -0.35
C ASP A 130 -18.61 5.49 -1.12
N GLY A 131 -17.32 5.71 -1.31
CA GLY A 131 -16.81 6.88 -2.02
C GLY A 131 -16.82 6.70 -3.54
N ASN A 132 -17.30 7.71 -4.29
CA ASN A 132 -17.16 7.75 -5.75
C ASN A 132 -16.66 9.11 -6.25
N ALA A 133 -16.22 9.15 -7.50
CA ALA A 133 -15.65 10.34 -8.12
C ALA A 133 -16.65 11.48 -8.33
N ALA A 134 -17.94 11.20 -8.47
CA ALA A 134 -18.96 12.25 -8.54
C ALA A 134 -18.98 13.10 -7.26
N LYS A 135 -18.71 12.50 -6.09
CA LYS A 135 -18.70 13.18 -4.79
C LYS A 135 -17.31 13.67 -4.37
N TYR A 136 -16.27 12.87 -4.62
CA TYR A 136 -14.92 13.13 -4.09
C TYR A 136 -13.87 13.45 -5.18
N GLY A 137 -14.18 13.23 -6.46
CA GLY A 137 -13.16 13.02 -7.47
C GLY A 137 -12.52 11.64 -7.36
N THR A 138 -11.91 11.14 -8.44
CA THR A 138 -11.37 9.77 -8.51
C THR A 138 -10.42 9.47 -7.36
N VAL A 139 -9.40 10.29 -7.21
CA VAL A 139 -8.29 10.08 -6.27
C VAL A 139 -8.76 10.09 -4.81
N GLU A 140 -9.66 11.00 -4.44
CA GLU A 140 -10.16 11.11 -3.06
C GLU A 140 -11.37 10.21 -2.80
N SER A 141 -11.87 9.45 -3.78
CA SER A 141 -12.95 8.48 -3.57
C SER A 141 -12.51 7.25 -2.75
N ALA A 142 -11.20 7.05 -2.58
CA ALA A 142 -10.64 5.86 -1.96
C ALA A 142 -11.11 5.63 -0.51
N THR A 143 -11.46 4.37 -0.20
CA THR A 143 -11.71 3.92 1.18
C THR A 143 -10.46 4.11 2.04
N LEU A 144 -9.29 3.70 1.56
CA LEU A 144 -8.00 3.90 2.22
C LEU A 144 -7.04 4.70 1.32
N ILE A 145 -6.56 5.84 1.81
CA ILE A 145 -5.51 6.65 1.19
C ILE A 145 -4.24 6.53 2.02
N VAL A 146 -3.15 6.05 1.43
CA VAL A 146 -1.85 5.91 2.06
C VAL A 146 -0.86 6.87 1.42
N GLU A 147 -0.58 7.99 2.09
CA GLU A 147 0.49 8.93 1.69
C GLU A 147 1.79 8.73 2.49
N SER A 148 1.74 7.80 3.45
CA SER A 148 2.81 7.49 4.41
C SER A 148 3.81 6.48 3.84
N ASP A 149 5.09 6.79 3.97
CA ASP A 149 6.19 5.90 3.57
C ASP A 149 6.31 4.70 4.51
N TYR A 150 6.80 3.58 3.98
CA TYR A 150 7.01 2.32 4.73
C TYR A 150 5.73 1.73 5.34
N PHE A 151 4.56 2.04 4.76
CA PHE A 151 3.29 1.45 5.16
C PHE A 151 3.23 -0.04 4.83
N ASN A 152 2.76 -0.88 5.77
CA ASN A 152 2.50 -2.28 5.50
C ASN A 152 1.04 -2.64 5.79
N ALA A 153 0.44 -3.49 4.97
CA ALA A 153 -0.83 -4.13 5.25
C ALA A 153 -0.71 -5.64 5.12
N ALA A 154 -1.36 -6.38 6.02
CA ALA A 154 -1.44 -7.83 5.92
C ALA A 154 -2.79 -8.39 6.37
N ASN A 155 -3.32 -9.37 5.64
CA ASN A 155 -4.55 -10.10 6.00
C ASN A 155 -5.76 -9.17 6.17
N LEU A 156 -5.99 -8.30 5.18
CA LEU A 156 -7.08 -7.31 5.19
C LEU A 156 -7.95 -7.45 3.95
N ILE A 157 -9.24 -7.17 4.09
CA ILE A 157 -10.13 -6.86 2.97
C ILE A 157 -10.26 -5.34 2.89
N LEU A 158 -9.88 -4.76 1.76
CA LEU A 158 -9.94 -3.33 1.47
C LEU A 158 -10.93 -3.16 0.33
N ALA A 159 -12.08 -2.55 0.61
CA ALA A 159 -13.20 -2.54 -0.32
C ALA A 159 -13.77 -1.13 -0.54
N ASN A 160 -14.29 -0.88 -1.73
CA ASN A 160 -15.21 0.22 -1.97
C ASN A 160 -16.61 -0.36 -2.25
N SER A 161 -17.62 0.11 -1.53
CA SER A 161 -19.00 -0.39 -1.63
C SER A 161 -19.88 0.46 -2.53
N ALA A 162 -19.33 1.41 -3.29
CA ALA A 162 -20.07 2.11 -4.33
C ALA A 162 -20.69 1.09 -5.32
N PRO A 163 -21.91 1.33 -5.79
CA PRO A 163 -22.58 0.38 -6.67
C PRO A 163 -21.84 0.23 -8.00
N ARG A 164 -21.91 -0.96 -8.60
CA ARG A 164 -21.41 -1.20 -9.96
C ARG A 164 -21.98 -0.15 -10.91
N PRO A 165 -21.14 0.52 -11.71
CA PRO A 165 -21.63 1.49 -12.69
C PRO A 165 -22.59 0.82 -13.69
N ASN A 166 -23.67 1.51 -14.04
CA ASN A 166 -24.61 1.05 -15.06
C ASN A 166 -24.40 1.86 -16.35
N GLY A 167 -23.50 1.38 -17.21
CA GLY A 167 -23.07 2.08 -18.42
C GLY A 167 -22.11 3.24 -18.14
N ASP A 168 -22.02 4.18 -19.08
CA ASP A 168 -21.08 5.31 -19.04
C ASP A 168 -21.55 6.43 -18.09
N VAL A 169 -21.54 6.14 -16.80
CA VAL A 169 -21.90 7.10 -15.75
C VAL A 169 -20.70 7.97 -15.41
N LYS A 170 -20.83 9.28 -15.61
CA LYS A 170 -19.79 10.24 -15.22
C LYS A 170 -19.56 10.20 -13.70
N GLY A 171 -18.30 10.03 -13.28
CA GLY A 171 -17.93 10.02 -11.86
C GLY A 171 -18.17 8.68 -11.16
N ALA A 172 -18.28 7.59 -11.93
CA ALA A 172 -18.47 6.23 -11.45
C ALA A 172 -17.24 5.59 -10.79
N GLN A 173 -16.05 6.16 -10.97
CA GLN A 173 -14.81 5.65 -10.38
C GLN A 173 -14.93 5.57 -8.86
N ALA A 174 -14.49 4.46 -8.26
CA ALA A 174 -14.68 4.19 -6.85
C ALA A 174 -13.53 3.32 -6.30
N LEU A 175 -12.51 4.00 -5.76
CA LEU A 175 -11.27 3.35 -5.34
C LEU A 175 -11.47 2.61 -4.01
N ALA A 176 -10.97 1.38 -3.90
CA ALA A 176 -10.76 0.74 -2.61
C ALA A 176 -9.53 1.34 -1.92
N VAL A 177 -8.42 1.50 -2.65
CA VAL A 177 -7.16 1.98 -2.09
C VAL A 177 -6.46 2.94 -3.03
N ARG A 178 -5.85 3.99 -2.47
CA ARG A 178 -4.85 4.82 -3.12
C ARG A 178 -3.53 4.76 -2.35
N ILE A 179 -2.42 4.60 -3.07
CA ILE A 179 -1.08 4.47 -2.47
C ILE A 179 -0.13 5.46 -3.15
N GLY A 180 0.32 6.46 -2.39
CA GLY A 180 1.27 7.48 -2.85
C GLY A 180 2.48 7.69 -1.94
N GLY A 181 2.59 6.91 -0.85
CA GLY A 181 3.78 6.85 0.01
C GLY A 181 4.76 5.78 -0.47
N ASP A 182 6.05 6.04 -0.41
CA ASP A 182 7.09 5.16 -0.96
C ASP A 182 7.33 3.92 -0.07
N LYS A 183 7.68 2.78 -0.69
CA LYS A 183 8.02 1.52 -0.02
C LYS A 183 6.86 0.91 0.78
N ALA A 184 5.64 1.05 0.28
CA ALA A 184 4.49 0.36 0.83
C ALA A 184 4.48 -1.14 0.45
N SER A 185 3.97 -2.00 1.34
CA SER A 185 3.83 -3.43 1.06
C SER A 185 2.50 -4.02 1.54
N PHE A 186 1.96 -4.95 0.76
CA PHE A 186 0.68 -5.61 1.00
C PHE A 186 0.86 -7.12 0.90
N TYR A 187 0.43 -7.85 1.93
CA TYR A 187 0.55 -9.31 2.03
C TYR A 187 -0.79 -9.95 2.28
N ASN A 188 -1.22 -10.88 1.43
CA ASN A 188 -2.51 -11.59 1.62
C ASN A 188 -3.68 -10.61 1.84
N CYS A 189 -3.70 -9.51 1.09
CA CYS A 189 -4.77 -8.52 1.11
C CYS A 189 -5.73 -8.75 -0.06
N LYS A 190 -7.00 -8.41 0.14
CA LYS A 190 -8.02 -8.40 -0.92
C LYS A 190 -8.43 -6.97 -1.23
N PHE A 191 -8.43 -6.60 -2.50
CA PHE A 191 -8.83 -5.28 -2.99
C PHE A 191 -10.10 -5.45 -3.81
N LEU A 192 -11.23 -4.93 -3.31
CA LEU A 192 -12.55 -5.19 -3.88
C LEU A 192 -13.19 -3.89 -4.36
N GLY A 193 -13.61 -3.87 -5.63
CA GLY A 193 -14.21 -2.69 -6.26
C GLY A 193 -14.67 -2.99 -7.69
N PHE A 194 -14.99 -1.93 -8.44
CA PHE A 194 -15.36 -2.02 -9.85
C PHE A 194 -14.39 -1.22 -10.71
N GLN A 195 -14.76 0.00 -11.10
CA GLN A 195 -13.90 0.90 -11.84
C GLN A 195 -12.89 1.55 -10.89
N ASP A 196 -11.60 1.51 -11.27
CA ASP A 196 -10.49 2.13 -10.56
C ASP A 196 -10.24 1.55 -9.14
N THR A 197 -10.42 0.24 -8.91
CA THR A 197 -10.28 -0.38 -7.57
C THR A 197 -9.00 0.02 -6.82
N LEU A 198 -7.84 0.00 -7.49
CA LEU A 198 -6.53 0.30 -6.91
C LEU A 198 -5.82 1.42 -7.66
N CYS A 199 -5.64 2.56 -6.99
CA CYS A 199 -4.76 3.62 -7.43
C CYS A 199 -3.34 3.42 -6.86
N ASP A 200 -2.50 2.71 -7.62
CA ASP A 200 -1.07 2.59 -7.39
C ASP A 200 -0.36 3.84 -7.95
N ASP A 201 -0.56 4.95 -7.23
CA ASP A 201 -0.33 6.35 -7.66
C ASP A 201 1.15 6.62 -7.95
N LYS A 202 2.02 6.45 -6.94
CA LYS A 202 3.47 6.68 -7.06
C LYS A 202 4.24 6.02 -5.93
N GLY A 203 5.52 5.74 -6.16
CA GLY A 203 6.40 5.11 -5.18
C GLY A 203 6.71 3.66 -5.53
N LYS A 204 7.55 3.02 -4.72
CA LYS A 204 7.91 1.60 -4.87
C LYS A 204 6.98 0.74 -4.02
N HIS A 205 6.22 -0.16 -4.63
CA HIS A 205 5.28 -1.00 -3.88
C HIS A 205 5.46 -2.50 -4.15
N LEU A 206 5.14 -3.30 -3.14
CA LEU A 206 5.11 -4.77 -3.23
C LEU A 206 3.71 -5.26 -2.87
N PHE A 207 3.13 -6.08 -3.73
CA PHE A 207 1.92 -6.85 -3.46
C PHE A 207 2.27 -8.33 -3.54
N LYS A 208 2.14 -9.07 -2.44
CA LYS A 208 2.45 -10.51 -2.40
C LYS A 208 1.24 -11.31 -1.93
N ASP A 209 0.90 -12.34 -2.70
CA ASP A 209 -0.21 -13.26 -2.39
C ASP A 209 -1.56 -12.53 -2.23
N CYS A 210 -1.74 -11.41 -2.93
CA CYS A 210 -2.96 -10.61 -2.87
C CYS A 210 -4.01 -11.08 -3.88
N TYR A 211 -5.23 -10.61 -3.68
CA TYR A 211 -6.34 -10.71 -4.63
C TYR A 211 -6.83 -9.31 -4.98
N ILE A 212 -7.00 -9.00 -6.26
CA ILE A 212 -7.50 -7.71 -6.72
C ILE A 212 -8.60 -7.97 -7.74
N GLU A 213 -9.77 -7.38 -7.54
CA GLU A 213 -10.88 -7.46 -8.50
C GLU A 213 -11.38 -6.10 -8.96
N GLY A 214 -11.91 -6.06 -10.17
CA GLY A 214 -12.60 -4.90 -10.71
C GLY A 214 -13.04 -5.09 -12.15
N THR A 215 -13.35 -3.98 -12.80
CA THR A 215 -13.84 -3.97 -14.19
C THR A 215 -12.95 -3.11 -15.08
N VAL A 216 -13.15 -1.79 -15.08
CA VAL A 216 -12.39 -0.84 -15.91
C VAL A 216 -11.23 -0.29 -15.09
N ASP A 217 -10.03 -0.31 -15.67
CA ASP A 217 -8.81 0.30 -15.14
C ASP A 217 -8.55 -0.01 -13.66
N PHE A 218 -8.86 -1.23 -13.22
CA PHE A 218 -8.95 -1.52 -11.79
C PHE A 218 -7.60 -1.53 -11.05
N ILE A 219 -6.49 -1.43 -11.79
CA ILE A 219 -5.17 -1.05 -11.29
C ILE A 219 -4.64 0.12 -12.15
N PHE A 220 -4.46 1.29 -11.57
CA PHE A 220 -4.01 2.47 -12.32
C PHE A 220 -3.08 3.38 -11.52
N GLY A 221 -2.38 4.28 -12.21
CA GLY A 221 -1.41 5.21 -11.64
C GLY A 221 -0.01 5.08 -12.23
N ASN A 222 1.00 5.63 -11.56
CA ASN A 222 2.38 5.68 -12.03
C ASN A 222 3.38 5.11 -11.01
N GLY A 223 2.97 4.13 -10.19
CA GLY A 223 3.85 3.40 -9.28
C GLY A 223 4.95 2.59 -9.98
N LYS A 224 6.01 2.25 -9.22
CA LYS A 224 7.05 1.27 -9.57
C LYS A 224 6.82 0.02 -8.71
N SER A 225 6.00 -0.90 -9.21
CA SER A 225 5.41 -1.93 -8.35
C SER A 225 5.63 -3.33 -8.86
N ILE A 226 5.83 -4.25 -7.92
CA ILE A 226 5.85 -5.69 -8.18
C ILE A 226 4.60 -6.33 -7.56
N TYR A 227 3.86 -7.03 -8.41
CA TYR A 227 2.73 -7.88 -8.06
C TYR A 227 3.21 -9.32 -8.15
N LEU A 228 3.41 -9.95 -7.00
CA LEU A 228 4.04 -11.26 -6.84
C LEU A 228 3.01 -12.29 -6.38
N ASN A 229 2.71 -13.28 -7.23
CA ASN A 229 1.69 -14.29 -6.95
C ASN A 229 0.31 -13.69 -6.61
N VAL A 230 -0.10 -12.67 -7.38
CA VAL A 230 -1.39 -11.99 -7.20
C VAL A 230 -2.45 -12.60 -8.11
N GLU A 231 -3.68 -12.76 -7.60
CA GLU A 231 -4.84 -13.08 -8.42
C GLU A 231 -5.50 -11.79 -8.90
N LEU A 232 -5.66 -11.65 -10.22
CA LEU A 232 -6.22 -10.49 -10.90
C LEU A 232 -7.57 -10.88 -11.51
N HIS A 233 -8.66 -10.55 -10.82
CA HIS A 233 -9.99 -11.02 -11.19
C HIS A 233 -10.80 -9.94 -11.91
N VAL A 234 -11.02 -10.12 -13.21
CA VAL A 234 -11.99 -9.31 -13.97
C VAL A 234 -13.40 -9.77 -13.62
N ILE A 235 -14.20 -8.87 -13.05
CA ILE A 235 -15.61 -9.14 -12.75
C ILE A 235 -16.39 -9.16 -14.07
N PRO A 236 -17.07 -10.27 -14.42
CA PRO A 236 -17.79 -10.37 -15.69
C PRO A 236 -19.01 -9.46 -15.75
N GLY A 237 -19.46 -9.12 -16.96
CA GLY A 237 -20.73 -8.41 -17.21
C GLY A 237 -20.60 -7.05 -17.90
N ASP A 238 -19.40 -6.46 -17.95
CA ASP A 238 -19.15 -5.24 -18.71
C ASP A 238 -18.76 -5.61 -20.16
N GLN A 239 -19.03 -4.71 -21.11
CA GLN A 239 -18.64 -4.91 -22.51
C GLN A 239 -17.11 -4.96 -22.66
N GLN A 240 -16.40 -4.19 -21.83
CA GLN A 240 -14.95 -4.10 -21.80
C GLN A 240 -14.47 -3.98 -20.36
N ALA A 241 -13.27 -4.48 -20.12
CA ALA A 241 -12.58 -4.43 -18.85
C ALA A 241 -11.08 -4.33 -19.11
N TRP A 242 -10.38 -3.62 -18.25
CA TRP A 242 -8.92 -3.47 -18.31
C TRP A 242 -8.35 -3.69 -16.93
N ILE A 243 -7.35 -4.56 -16.87
CA ILE A 243 -6.62 -4.81 -15.63
C ILE A 243 -5.82 -3.55 -15.25
N THR A 244 -5.19 -2.91 -16.24
CA THR A 244 -4.25 -1.82 -15.97
C THR A 244 -4.49 -0.57 -16.83
N ALA A 245 -4.38 0.61 -16.21
CA ALA A 245 -4.17 1.90 -16.87
C ALA A 245 -2.93 2.59 -16.30
N GLN A 246 -1.75 2.13 -16.73
CA GLN A 246 -0.47 2.66 -16.26
C GLN A 246 -0.19 4.03 -16.90
N ALA A 247 0.24 5.00 -16.07
CA ALA A 247 0.30 6.42 -16.41
C ALA A 247 1.74 6.95 -16.59
N ARG A 248 2.69 6.12 -17.04
CA ARG A 248 4.05 6.55 -17.37
C ARG A 248 3.99 7.53 -18.53
N HIS A 249 4.52 8.73 -18.32
CA HIS A 249 4.42 9.82 -19.28
C HIS A 249 5.63 9.92 -20.20
N THR A 250 6.81 9.51 -19.74
CA THR A 250 8.06 9.61 -20.51
C THR A 250 8.92 8.36 -20.34
N ASP A 251 9.77 8.06 -21.33
CA ASP A 251 10.71 6.93 -21.25
C ASP A 251 11.82 7.11 -20.20
N ALA A 252 11.99 8.32 -19.67
CA ALA A 252 12.93 8.61 -18.59
C ALA A 252 12.36 8.26 -17.19
N GLU A 253 11.06 8.02 -17.07
CA GLU A 253 10.44 7.62 -15.81
C GLU A 253 10.75 6.14 -15.52
N ASP A 254 11.41 5.90 -14.38
CA ASP A 254 11.67 4.56 -13.84
C ASP A 254 10.46 4.05 -13.04
N THR A 255 9.32 3.94 -13.72
CA THR A 255 8.03 3.48 -13.18
C THR A 255 7.43 2.39 -14.06
N GLY A 256 6.48 1.64 -13.51
CA GLY A 256 5.83 0.53 -14.21
C GLY A 256 5.39 -0.57 -13.25
N TYR A 257 4.55 -1.46 -13.78
CA TYR A 257 4.04 -2.61 -13.04
C TYR A 257 4.66 -3.90 -13.58
N SER A 258 5.18 -4.73 -12.68
CA SER A 258 5.66 -6.08 -13.00
C SER A 258 4.77 -7.11 -12.34
N PHE A 259 4.13 -7.95 -13.15
CA PHE A 259 3.28 -9.04 -12.69
C PHE A 259 4.05 -10.36 -12.81
N VAL A 260 4.32 -11.00 -11.68
CA VAL A 260 5.20 -12.17 -11.58
C VAL A 260 4.42 -13.30 -10.91
N HIS A 261 4.24 -14.43 -11.62
CA HIS A 261 3.45 -15.58 -11.17
C HIS A 261 1.99 -15.26 -10.81
N CYS A 262 1.45 -14.18 -11.36
CA CYS A 262 0.04 -13.82 -11.24
C CYS A 262 -0.85 -14.72 -12.09
N LYS A 263 -2.15 -14.74 -11.78
CA LYS A 263 -3.18 -15.46 -12.54
C LYS A 263 -4.42 -14.60 -12.73
#